data_AF-A0A432S6Q1-F1
#
_entry.id   AF-A0A432S6Q1-F1
#
_cell.length_a   1.000
_cell.length_b   1.000
_cell.length_c   1.000
_cell.angle_alpha   90.00
_cell.angle_beta   90.00
_cell.angle_gamma   90.00
#
_symmetry.space_group_name_H-M   'P 1'
#
loop_
_entity.id
_entity.type
_entity.pdbx_description
1 polymer ?
#
loop_
_entity_poly.entity_id
_entity_poly.type
_entity_poly.pdbx_seq_one_letter_code
_entity_poly.pdbx_strand_id
1 'polypeptide(L)'
;MVSEVGGIIWGYLTKFFDIKNLFVVGFIFWFSFLIILPFTPKDFLLVVGLFAGFSLSHLWTTSRVLIIEVFPKNEVSTRLSFLSITERISSSLGLMVWSFLLTLTKSYQLTVLLMSVFVVIGWLIFVFRNKLSLLLIKEKGV
;
A
#
# COMPACT_ATOMS: atom_id res chain seq x y z
N MET A 1 -6.15 16.49 5.35
CA MET A 1 -7.62 16.43 5.55
C MET A 1 -8.30 15.25 4.83
N VAL A 2 -8.04 15.05 3.53
CA VAL A 2 -8.66 13.95 2.74
C VAL A 2 -8.19 12.57 3.19
N SER A 3 -6.92 12.45 3.58
CA SER A 3 -6.35 11.22 4.13
C SER A 3 -6.96 10.80 5.47
N GLU A 4 -7.37 11.77 6.28
CA GLU A 4 -7.89 11.56 7.63
C GLU A 4 -9.36 11.13 7.54
N VAL A 5 -10.14 11.79 6.68
CA VAL A 5 -11.53 11.40 6.36
C VAL A 5 -11.56 10.05 5.66
N GLY A 6 -10.67 9.82 4.69
CA GLY A 6 -10.51 8.54 4.01
C GLY A 6 -10.19 7.41 5.00
N GLY A 7 -9.36 7.67 6.01
CA GLY A 7 -9.04 6.70 7.05
C GLY A 7 -10.26 6.26 7.86
N ILE A 8 -11.21 7.16 8.14
CA ILE A 8 -12.48 6.84 8.80
C ILE A 8 -13.35 5.95 7.90
N ILE A 9 -13.46 6.30 6.61
CA ILE A 9 -14.23 5.52 5.63
C ILE A 9 -13.67 4.10 5.53
N TRP A 10 -12.36 3.97 5.38
CA TRP A 10 -11.72 2.66 5.29
C TRP A 10 -11.84 1.86 6.58
N GLY A 11 -11.70 2.49 7.74
CA GLY A 11 -11.90 1.85 9.04
C GLY A 11 -13.35 1.42 9.30
N TYR A 12 -14.33 2.09 8.69
CA TYR A 12 -15.71 1.65 8.72
C TYR A 12 -15.94 0.45 7.79
N LEU A 13 -15.33 0.47 6.60
CA LEU A 13 -15.43 -0.62 5.62
C LEU A 13 -14.84 -1.95 6.11
N THR A 14 -13.86 -1.92 7.02
CA THR A 14 -13.33 -3.17 7.63
C THR A 14 -14.38 -3.95 8.42
N LYS A 15 -15.52 -3.34 8.79
CA LYS A 15 -16.61 -4.05 9.47
C LYS A 15 -17.45 -4.93 8.54
N PHE A 16 -17.43 -4.64 7.24
CA PHE A 16 -18.26 -5.33 6.24
C PHE A 16 -17.46 -6.26 5.33
N PHE A 17 -16.15 -6.00 5.18
CA PHE A 17 -15.27 -6.75 4.28
C PHE A 17 -14.14 -7.42 5.06
N ASP A 18 -13.71 -8.59 4.59
CA ASP A 18 -12.52 -9.27 5.11
C ASP A 18 -11.28 -8.39 4.93
N ILE A 19 -10.51 -8.21 6.00
CA ILE A 19 -9.37 -7.29 6.03
C ILE A 19 -8.27 -7.66 5.03
N LYS A 20 -8.07 -8.95 4.72
CA LYS A 20 -7.04 -9.39 3.78
C LYS A 20 -7.44 -9.02 2.36
N ASN A 21 -8.71 -9.22 2.02
CA ASN A 21 -9.23 -8.82 0.71
C ASN A 21 -9.24 -7.31 0.55
N LEU A 22 -9.67 -6.59 1.59
CA LEU A 22 -9.64 -5.13 1.58
C LEU A 22 -8.20 -4.62 1.42
N PHE A 23 -7.23 -5.20 2.14
CA PHE A 23 -5.82 -4.85 1.99
C PHE A 23 -5.32 -4.98 0.54
N VAL A 24 -5.77 -6.00 -0.20
CA VAL A 24 -5.40 -6.20 -1.62
C VAL A 24 -5.87 -5.05 -2.51
N VAL A 25 -7.05 -4.47 -2.23
CA VAL A 25 -7.59 -3.31 -2.97
C VAL A 25 -6.63 -2.12 -2.91
N GLY A 26 -5.86 -1.98 -1.83
CA GLY A 26 -4.84 -0.94 -1.69
C GLY A 26 -3.77 -1.00 -2.78
N PHE A 27 -3.32 -2.19 -3.17
CA PHE A 27 -2.37 -2.34 -4.28
C PHE A 27 -2.97 -1.88 -5.61
N ILE A 28 -4.25 -2.17 -5.83
CA ILE A 28 -4.95 -1.76 -7.06
C ILE A 28 -5.03 -0.25 -7.11
N PHE A 29 -5.48 0.42 -6.04
CA PHE A 29 -5.56 1.88 -6.03
C PHE A 29 -4.21 2.55 -6.21
N TRP A 30 -3.16 2.05 -5.53
CA TRP A 30 -1.84 2.64 -5.65
C TRP A 30 -1.21 2.43 -7.02
N PHE A 31 -1.40 1.24 -7.60
CA PHE A 31 -0.97 0.96 -8.96
C PHE A 31 -1.72 1.85 -9.96
N SER A 32 -3.05 1.91 -9.87
CA SER A 32 -3.88 2.75 -10.74
C SER A 32 -3.49 4.23 -10.67
N PHE A 33 -3.24 4.76 -9.46
CA PHE A 33 -2.77 6.13 -9.30
C PHE A 33 -1.47 6.40 -10.06
N LEU A 34 -0.46 5.55 -9.88
CA LEU A 34 0.84 5.71 -10.53
C LEU A 34 0.74 5.56 -12.05
N ILE A 35 -0.17 4.72 -12.56
CA ILE A 35 -0.40 4.58 -14.00
C ILE A 35 -1.16 5.79 -14.56
N ILE A 36 -2.14 6.35 -13.85
CA ILE A 36 -2.98 7.46 -14.33
C ILE A 36 -2.22 8.80 -14.30
N LEU A 37 -1.45 9.05 -13.25
CA LEU A 37 -0.73 10.32 -13.03
C LEU A 37 0.07 10.84 -14.24
N PRO A 38 0.91 10.05 -14.93
CA PRO A 38 1.73 10.55 -16.05
C PRO A 38 0.93 11.02 -17.27
N PHE A 39 -0.31 10.55 -17.43
CA PHE A 39 -1.18 10.89 -18.54
C PHE A 39 -2.22 11.96 -18.18
N THR A 40 -2.21 12.44 -16.94
CA THR A 40 -3.23 13.35 -16.43
C THR A 40 -2.93 14.79 -16.85
N PRO A 41 -3.87 15.49 -17.54
CA PRO A 41 -3.73 16.91 -17.83
C PRO A 41 -3.71 17.76 -16.55
N LYS A 42 -3.10 18.96 -16.63
CA LYS A 42 -2.92 19.83 -15.46
C LYS A 42 -4.23 20.13 -14.71
N ASP A 43 -5.32 20.31 -15.45
CA ASP A 43 -6.65 20.63 -14.89
C ASP A 43 -7.21 19.53 -13.99
N PHE A 44 -6.77 18.28 -14.19
CA PHE A 44 -7.21 17.11 -13.43
C PHE A 44 -6.24 16.67 -12.34
N LEU A 45 -5.09 17.34 -12.18
CA LEU A 45 -4.09 16.98 -11.18
C LEU A 45 -4.64 17.02 -9.74
N LEU A 46 -5.53 17.96 -9.45
CA LEU A 46 -6.20 18.03 -8.14
C LEU A 46 -7.02 16.78 -7.87
N VAL A 47 -7.82 16.33 -8.84
CA VAL A 47 -8.66 15.13 -8.71
C VAL A 47 -7.80 13.88 -8.50
N VAL A 48 -6.74 13.75 -9.28
CA VAL A 48 -5.80 12.62 -9.14
C VAL A 48 -5.02 12.69 -7.83
N GLY A 49 -4.69 13.88 -7.35
CA GLY A 49 -4.09 14.10 -6.03
C GLY A 49 -5.04 13.74 -4.87
N LEU A 50 -6.33 14.03 -4.99
CA LEU A 50 -7.35 13.60 -4.02
C LEU A 50 -7.46 12.08 -4.00
N PHE A 51 -7.48 11.44 -5.17
CA PHE A 51 -7.44 9.98 -5.28
C PHE A 51 -6.18 9.39 -4.63
N ALA A 52 -5.03 10.07 -4.77
CA ALA A 52 -3.80 9.67 -4.12
C ALA A 52 -3.92 9.70 -2.58
N GLY A 53 -4.45 10.80 -2.03
CA GLY A 53 -4.67 10.94 -0.58
C GLY A 53 -5.64 9.89 -0.03
N PHE A 54 -6.71 9.59 -0.77
CA PHE A 54 -7.66 8.53 -0.44
C PHE A 54 -7.00 7.14 -0.47
N SER A 55 -6.20 6.85 -1.49
CA SER A 55 -5.44 5.59 -1.62
C SER A 55 -4.41 5.42 -0.50
N LEU A 56 -3.71 6.49 -0.13
CA LEU A 56 -2.77 6.49 0.98
C LEU A 56 -3.46 6.20 2.31
N SER A 57 -4.65 6.79 2.53
CA SER A 57 -5.42 6.53 3.75
C SER A 57 -5.89 5.09 3.88
N HIS A 58 -6.24 4.45 2.76
CA HIS A 58 -6.53 3.03 2.72
C HIS A 58 -5.36 2.23 3.28
N LEU A 59 -4.19 2.38 2.67
CA LEU A 59 -2.99 1.63 3.06
C LEU A 59 -2.62 1.86 4.52
N TRP A 60 -2.70 3.10 5.00
CA TRP A 60 -2.39 3.45 6.39
C TRP A 60 -3.34 2.78 7.40
N THR A 61 -4.65 2.80 7.13
CA THR A 61 -5.66 2.23 8.02
C THR A 61 -5.69 0.70 7.94
N THR A 62 -5.76 0.12 6.74
CA THR A 62 -5.92 -1.33 6.58
C THR A 62 -4.69 -2.10 7.04
N SER A 63 -3.46 -1.55 6.88
CA SER A 63 -2.24 -2.20 7.39
C SER A 63 -2.29 -2.42 8.91
N ARG A 64 -2.76 -1.41 9.65
CA ARG A 64 -2.83 -1.47 11.12
C ARG A 64 -3.90 -2.44 11.57
N VAL A 65 -5.09 -2.37 10.98
CA VAL A 65 -6.20 -3.29 11.30
C VAL A 65 -5.81 -4.73 10.96
N LEU A 66 -5.16 -4.97 9.82
CA LEU A 66 -4.66 -6.29 9.43
C LEU A 66 -3.72 -6.88 10.48
N ILE A 67 -2.79 -6.08 11.02
CA ILE A 67 -1.87 -6.54 12.07
C ILE A 67 -2.63 -6.90 13.35
N ILE A 68 -3.59 -6.08 13.75
CA ILE A 68 -4.39 -6.29 14.96
C ILE A 68 -5.25 -7.55 14.86
N GLU A 69 -5.82 -7.84 13.69
CA GLU A 69 -6.70 -8.99 13.48
C GLU A 69 -5.94 -10.31 13.25
N VAL A 70 -4.79 -10.26 12.58
CA VAL A 70 -4.06 -11.49 12.17
C VAL A 70 -3.10 -11.99 13.25
N PHE A 71 -2.54 -11.11 14.08
CA PHE A 71 -1.51 -11.48 15.05
C PHE A 71 -2.06 -11.62 16.47
N PRO A 72 -1.48 -12.51 17.30
CA PRO A 72 -1.90 -12.66 18.69
C PRO A 72 -1.60 -11.39 19.49
N LYS A 73 -2.47 -11.07 20.47
CA LYS A 73 -2.47 -9.80 21.22
C LYS A 73 -1.12 -9.45 21.87
N ASN A 74 -0.35 -10.46 22.29
CA ASN A 74 0.97 -10.30 22.91
C ASN A 74 2.05 -9.85 21.90
N GLU A 75 1.86 -10.07 20.60
CA GLU A 75 2.81 -9.69 19.55
C GLU A 75 2.41 -8.41 18.80
N VAL A 76 1.14 -7.99 18.86
CA VAL A 76 0.59 -6.86 18.09
C VAL A 76 1.43 -5.60 18.28
N SER A 77 1.80 -5.25 19.52
CA SER A 77 2.61 -4.06 19.82
C SER A 77 3.95 -4.09 19.07
N THR A 78 4.64 -5.23 19.11
CA THR A 78 5.93 -5.42 18.42
C THR A 78 5.77 -5.31 16.90
N ARG A 79 4.71 -5.90 16.33
CA ARG A 79 4.43 -5.84 14.88
C ARG A 79 4.11 -4.41 14.43
N LEU A 80 3.34 -3.64 15.21
CA LEU A 80 3.06 -2.24 14.93
C LEU A 80 4.32 -1.36 15.02
N SER A 81 5.24 -1.66 15.95
CA SER A 81 6.54 -1.01 16.01
C SER A 81 7.36 -1.26 14.75
N PHE A 82 7.41 -2.50 14.27
CA PHE A 82 8.07 -2.82 13.00
C PHE A 82 7.41 -2.11 11.81
N LEU A 83 6.07 -2.09 11.74
CA LEU A 83 5.36 -1.34 10.70
C LEU A 83 5.79 0.14 10.68
N SER A 84 5.83 0.79 11.84
CA SER A 84 6.21 2.20 11.96
C SER A 84 7.66 2.47 11.56
N ILE A 85 8.58 1.54 11.85
CA ILE A 85 9.98 1.63 11.43
C ILE A 85 10.07 1.46 9.90
N THR A 86 9.38 0.46 9.35
CA THR A 86 9.34 0.24 7.90
C THR A 86 8.74 1.44 7.17
N GLU A 87 7.66 2.04 7.65
CA GLU A 87 7.06 3.26 7.07
C GLU A 87 8.09 4.40 6.96
N ARG A 88 8.90 4.62 8.03
CA ARG A 88 9.94 5.65 8.03
C ARG A 88 11.08 5.34 7.06
N ILE A 89 11.56 4.10 7.05
CA ILE A 89 12.62 3.66 6.13
C ILE A 89 12.14 3.78 4.70
N SER A 90 10.92 3.34 4.39
CA SER A 90 10.31 3.43 3.07
C SER A 90 10.14 4.88 2.61
N SER A 91 9.80 5.81 3.50
CA SER A 91 9.73 7.25 3.16
C SER A 91 11.09 7.79 2.73
N SER A 92 12.16 7.43 3.43
CA SER A 92 13.52 7.88 3.08
C SER A 92 14.04 7.20 1.81
N LEU A 93 13.94 5.87 1.73
CA LEU A 93 14.37 5.10 0.56
C LEU A 93 13.57 5.47 -0.69
N GLY A 94 12.25 5.67 -0.55
CA GLY A 94 11.39 6.07 -1.65
C GLY A 94 11.85 7.38 -2.31
N LEU A 95 12.21 8.38 -1.52
CA LEU A 95 12.76 9.64 -2.03
C LEU A 95 14.13 9.47 -2.70
N MET A 96 14.99 8.62 -2.14
CA MET A 96 16.30 8.32 -2.74
C MET A 96 16.15 7.63 -4.10
N VAL A 97 15.31 6.58 -4.17
CA VAL A 97 15.06 5.84 -5.41
C VAL A 97 14.36 6.73 -6.44
N TRP A 98 13.37 7.53 -6.03
CA TRP A 98 12.74 8.52 -6.89
C TRP A 98 13.77 9.46 -7.52
N SER A 99 14.63 10.07 -6.70
CA SER A 99 15.64 11.03 -7.14
C SER A 99 16.65 10.38 -8.09
N PHE A 100 17.07 9.15 -7.79
CA PHE A 100 17.95 8.36 -8.65
C PHE A 100 17.33 8.07 -10.02
N LEU A 101 16.08 7.57 -10.05
CA LEU A 101 15.37 7.27 -11.30
C LEU A 101 15.08 8.54 -12.11
N LEU A 102 14.74 9.65 -11.46
CA LEU A 102 14.51 10.92 -12.14
C LEU A 102 15.78 11.44 -12.79
N THR A 103 16.93 11.32 -12.10
CA THR A 103 18.24 11.71 -12.65
C THR A 103 18.62 10.86 -13.86
N LEU A 104 18.30 9.55 -13.82
CA LEU A 104 18.60 8.62 -14.91
C LEU A 104 17.70 8.83 -16.13
N THR A 105 16.39 8.95 -15.92
CA THR A 105 15.40 9.01 -17.01
C THR A 105 15.20 10.42 -17.56
N LYS A 106 15.48 11.46 -16.76
CA LYS A 106 15.18 12.87 -17.05
C LYS A 106 13.71 13.12 -17.41
N SER A 107 12.81 12.21 -17.04
CA SER A 107 11.38 12.25 -17.36
C SER A 107 10.56 11.90 -16.14
N TYR A 108 9.67 12.82 -15.74
CA TYR A 108 8.76 12.61 -14.62
C TYR A 108 7.79 11.46 -14.92
N GLN A 109 7.26 11.40 -16.15
CA GLN A 109 6.30 10.39 -16.54
C GLN A 109 6.90 8.98 -16.44
N LEU A 110 8.09 8.80 -16.99
CA LEU A 110 8.78 7.51 -16.95
C LEU A 110 9.19 7.13 -15.53
N THR A 111 9.63 8.08 -14.72
CA THR A 111 9.98 7.85 -13.31
C THR A 111 8.79 7.34 -12.50
N VAL A 112 7.62 7.97 -12.64
CA VAL A 112 6.39 7.53 -11.97
C VAL A 112 6.00 6.12 -12.41
N LEU A 113 6.09 5.82 -13.70
CA LEU A 113 5.80 4.48 -14.21
C LEU A 113 6.77 3.43 -13.64
N LEU A 114 8.06 3.74 -13.54
CA LEU A 114 9.04 2.85 -12.92
C LEU A 114 8.78 2.64 -11.42
N MET A 115 8.29 3.65 -10.71
CA MET A 115 7.87 3.52 -9.31
C MET A 115 6.71 2.52 -9.14
N SER A 116 5.85 2.35 -10.14
CA SER A 116 4.75 1.38 -10.09
C SER A 116 5.23 -0.07 -9.94
N VAL A 117 6.46 -0.37 -10.37
CA VAL A 117 7.09 -1.70 -10.23
C VAL A 117 7.17 -2.11 -8.76
N PHE A 118 7.44 -1.18 -7.83
CA PHE A 118 7.49 -1.50 -6.40
C PHE A 118 6.12 -1.93 -5.85
N VAL A 119 5.03 -1.36 -6.36
CA VAL A 119 3.66 -1.78 -5.99
C VAL A 119 3.39 -3.19 -6.47
N VAL A 120 3.79 -3.51 -7.71
CA VAL A 120 3.66 -4.87 -8.28
C VAL A 120 4.49 -5.88 -7.48
N ILE A 121 5.74 -5.55 -7.15
CA ILE A 121 6.60 -6.41 -6.32
C ILE A 121 5.96 -6.65 -4.95
N GLY A 122 5.47 -5.59 -4.29
CA GLY A 122 4.78 -5.71 -3.00
C GLY A 122 3.54 -6.60 -3.08
N TRP A 123 2.74 -6.46 -4.14
CA TRP A 123 1.58 -7.29 -4.39
C TRP A 123 1.95 -8.76 -4.62
N LEU A 124 2.97 -9.04 -5.42
CA LEU A 124 3.47 -10.39 -5.64
C LEU A 124 3.94 -11.03 -4.33
N ILE A 125 4.74 -10.31 -3.52
CA ILE A 125 5.18 -10.79 -2.20
C ILE A 125 3.98 -11.15 -1.33
N PHE A 126 2.95 -10.31 -1.30
CA PHE A 126 1.73 -10.56 -0.54
C PHE A 126 1.01 -11.84 -1.00
N VAL A 127 0.81 -12.00 -2.31
CA VAL A 127 0.14 -13.17 -2.89
C VAL A 127 0.94 -14.45 -2.63
N PHE A 128 2.26 -14.43 -2.86
CA PHE A 128 3.14 -15.57 -2.60
C PHE A 128 3.11 -15.98 -1.13
N ARG A 129 3.18 -15.01 -0.19
CA ARG A 129 3.08 -15.28 1.25
C ARG A 129 1.74 -15.90 1.61
N ASN A 130 0.64 -15.39 1.05
CA ASN A 130 -0.68 -15.93 1.35
C ASN A 130 -0.82 -17.38 0.84
N LYS A 131 -0.36 -17.66 -0.39
CA LYS A 131 -0.35 -19.01 -0.96
C LYS A 131 0.53 -19.97 -0.16
N LEU A 132 1.73 -19.53 0.26
CA LEU A 132 2.64 -20.32 1.09
C LEU A 132 2.01 -20.67 2.44
N SER A 133 1.32 -19.72 3.07
CA SER A 133 0.64 -19.97 4.35
C SER A 133 -0.47 -21.02 4.22
N LEU A 134 -1.21 -21.04 3.11
CA LEU A 134 -2.23 -22.05 2.84
C LEU A 134 -1.62 -23.44 2.61
N LEU A 135 -0.47 -23.52 1.93
CA LEU A 135 0.24 -24.79 1.72
C LEU A 135 0.76 -25.37 3.04
N LEU A 136 1.34 -24.54 3.91
CA LEU A 136 1.84 -24.98 5.21
C LEU A 136 0.72 -25.43 6.17
N ILE A 137 -0.47 -24.84 6.08
CA ILE A 137 -1.65 -25.29 6.83
C ILE A 137 -2.13 -26.65 6.29
N LYS A 138 -2.15 -26.83 4.96
CA LYS A 138 -2.51 -28.09 4.32
C LYS A 138 -1.55 -29.23 4.64
N GLU A 139 -0.25 -28.96 4.75
CA GLU A 139 0.75 -29.95 5.19
C GLU A 139 0.65 -30.30 6.69
N LYS A 140 0.13 -29.38 7.51
CA LYS A 140 -0.04 -29.61 8.96
C LYS A 140 -1.32 -30.36 9.35
N GLY A 141 -2.13 -30.82 8.39
CA GLY A 141 -3.19 -31.80 8.63
C GLY A 141 -4.21 -31.40 9.71
N VAL A 142 -4.86 -30.25 9.53
CA VAL A 142 -6.18 -29.98 10.15
C VAL A 142 -7.24 -30.11 9.07
#